data_AF-A0A4R5CC97-F1
#
_entry.id   AF-A0A4R5CC97-F1
#
_cell.length_a   1.000
_cell.length_b   1.000
_cell.length_c   1.000
_cell.angle_alpha   90.00
_cell.angle_beta   90.00
_cell.angle_gamma   90.00
#
_symmetry.space_group_name_H-M   'P 1'
#
loop_
_entity.id
_entity.type
_entity.pdbx_description
1 polymer ?
#
loop_
_entity_poly.entity_id
_entity_poly.type
_entity_poly.pdbx_seq_one_letter_code
_entity_poly.pdbx_strand_id
1 'polypeptide(L)'
;MAERIQRRRVRGWRLPEGAVVVDRTSRFGNPFTEAAAEAAGEEGPRGAVVDAYAEWLSGCETYEDVYMLHRRSFDRLWVWDHLPDLAGKDLACWCPLPADGEPDICHGAVLLAAVEQAAAVEKGCRGGAGAWVPERRRHWRSMKDVPVTGALL
;
A
#
# COMPACT_ATOMS: atom_id res chain seq x y z
N MET A 1 8.08 -5.69 16.30
CA MET A 1 7.84 -5.19 14.93
C MET A 1 6.43 -4.62 14.91
N ALA A 2 6.10 -3.76 13.95
CA ALA A 2 4.72 -3.32 13.80
C ALA A 2 3.88 -4.47 13.23
N GLU A 3 2.69 -4.69 13.76
CA GLU A 3 1.85 -5.83 13.38
C GLU A 3 0.49 -5.38 12.81
N ARG A 4 -0.18 -6.29 12.09
CA ARG A 4 -1.58 -6.07 11.73
C ARG A 4 -2.49 -6.36 12.91
N ILE A 5 -3.52 -5.54 13.03
CA ILE A 5 -4.62 -5.76 13.97
C ILE A 5 -5.92 -5.92 13.19
N GLN A 6 -6.66 -7.01 13.44
CA GLN A 6 -8.03 -7.12 12.96
C GLN A 6 -8.96 -6.30 13.86
N ARG A 7 -9.64 -5.31 13.28
CA ARG A 7 -10.71 -4.57 13.92
C ARG A 7 -11.90 -5.49 14.23
N ARG A 8 -12.54 -5.30 15.39
CA ARG A 8 -13.71 -6.09 15.80
C ARG A 8 -14.85 -5.20 16.27
N ARG A 9 -16.11 -5.60 15.99
CA ARG A 9 -17.34 -4.93 16.48
C ARG A 9 -17.96 -5.68 17.65
N VAL A 10 -17.12 -6.19 18.57
CA VAL A 10 -17.59 -6.86 19.79
C VAL A 10 -17.62 -5.87 20.95
N ARG A 11 -18.59 -6.05 21.87
CA ARG A 11 -18.74 -5.17 23.03
C ARG A 11 -17.44 -5.12 23.83
N GLY A 12 -17.01 -3.90 24.18
CA GLY A 12 -15.79 -3.67 24.94
C GLY A 12 -14.51 -3.61 24.09
N TRP A 13 -14.55 -3.97 22.81
CA TRP A 13 -13.38 -3.81 21.95
C TRP A 13 -13.04 -2.34 21.76
N ARG A 14 -11.75 -2.04 21.82
CA ARG A 14 -11.14 -0.73 21.57
C ARG A 14 -9.92 -0.94 20.70
N LEU A 15 -9.62 0.06 19.88
CA LEU A 15 -8.36 0.11 19.17
C LEU A 15 -7.23 0.17 20.21
N PRO A 16 -6.20 -0.70 20.14
CA PRO A 16 -5.05 -0.60 21.02
C PRO A 16 -4.37 0.76 20.92
N GLU A 17 -3.76 1.20 22.01
CA GLU A 17 -3.04 2.47 22.05
C GLU A 17 -1.88 2.47 21.05
N GLY A 18 -1.71 3.58 20.32
CA GLY A 18 -0.67 3.72 19.30
C GLY A 18 -0.99 3.07 17.94
N ALA A 19 -2.00 2.21 17.84
CA ALA A 19 -2.40 1.61 16.57
C ALA A 19 -3.13 2.61 15.64
N VAL A 20 -2.93 2.46 14.33
CA VAL A 20 -3.49 3.33 13.30
C VAL A 20 -4.55 2.59 12.49
N VAL A 21 -5.73 3.19 12.32
CA VAL A 21 -6.75 2.65 11.42
C VAL A 21 -6.35 2.93 9.97
N VAL A 22 -6.21 1.86 9.19
CA VAL A 22 -5.81 1.94 7.77
C VAL A 22 -6.89 1.45 6.81
N ASP A 23 -8.07 1.03 7.28
CA ASP A 23 -9.12 0.61 6.34
C ASP A 23 -9.66 1.75 5.46
N ARG A 24 -10.63 1.42 4.61
CA ARG A 24 -11.24 2.32 3.61
C ARG A 24 -11.93 3.57 4.19
N THR A 25 -12.09 3.71 5.50
CA THR A 25 -12.52 4.98 6.11
C THR A 25 -11.37 5.95 6.37
N SER A 26 -10.13 5.48 6.29
CA SER A 26 -8.90 6.27 6.39
C SER A 26 -8.37 6.70 5.01
N ARG A 27 -7.37 7.57 5.00
CA ARG A 27 -6.65 7.97 3.77
C ARG A 27 -5.64 6.92 3.29
N PHE A 28 -5.27 5.97 4.15
CA PHE A 28 -4.42 4.82 3.83
C PHE A 28 -5.23 3.61 3.31
N GLY A 29 -6.52 3.78 3.07
CA GLY A 29 -7.39 2.69 2.62
C GLY A 29 -7.10 2.27 1.19
N ASN A 30 -7.45 1.02 0.87
CA ASN A 30 -7.40 0.50 -0.49
C ASN A 30 -8.58 1.05 -1.34
N PRO A 31 -8.33 1.78 -2.46
CA PRO A 31 -9.38 2.21 -3.37
C PRO A 31 -10.00 1.06 -4.17
N PHE A 32 -9.28 -0.04 -4.38
CA PHE A 32 -9.75 -1.21 -5.12
C PHE A 32 -10.73 -2.03 -4.26
N THR A 33 -11.80 -2.53 -4.88
CA THR A 33 -12.91 -3.16 -4.15
C THR A 33 -13.15 -4.58 -4.62
N GLU A 34 -13.40 -5.50 -3.68
CA GLU A 34 -13.69 -6.91 -4.00
C GLU A 34 -14.88 -7.00 -4.99
N ALA A 35 -15.91 -6.16 -4.84
CA ALA A 35 -17.04 -6.11 -5.77
C ALA A 35 -16.64 -5.72 -7.22
N ALA A 36 -15.64 -4.84 -7.39
CA ALA A 36 -15.14 -4.48 -8.72
C ALA A 36 -14.30 -5.62 -9.32
N ALA A 37 -13.51 -6.31 -8.49
CA ALA A 37 -12.74 -7.49 -8.91
C ALA A 37 -13.67 -8.66 -9.27
N GLU A 38 -14.72 -8.91 -8.49
CA GLU A 38 -15.78 -9.89 -8.79
C GLU A 38 -16.46 -9.58 -10.12
N ALA A 39 -16.83 -8.31 -10.35
CA ALA A 39 -17.44 -7.88 -11.61
C ALA A 39 -16.49 -8.03 -12.82
N ALA A 40 -15.17 -8.01 -12.59
CA ALA A 40 -14.15 -8.27 -13.60
C ALA A 40 -13.88 -9.77 -13.82
N GLY A 41 -14.50 -10.66 -13.04
CA GLY A 41 -14.35 -12.11 -13.15
C GLY A 41 -13.14 -12.69 -12.43
N GLU A 42 -12.56 -11.97 -11.46
CA GLU A 42 -11.44 -12.46 -10.65
C GLU A 42 -11.87 -13.64 -9.77
N GLU A 43 -11.14 -14.77 -9.85
CA GLU A 43 -11.40 -15.96 -9.03
C GLU A 43 -11.04 -15.75 -7.55
N GLY A 44 -10.13 -14.82 -7.26
CA GLY A 44 -9.69 -14.45 -5.92
C GLY A 44 -9.79 -12.95 -5.66
N PRO A 45 -11.01 -12.36 -5.53
CA PRO A 45 -11.21 -10.92 -5.49
C PRO A 45 -10.40 -10.19 -4.41
N ARG A 46 -10.22 -10.80 -3.24
CA ARG A 46 -9.42 -10.23 -2.15
C ARG A 46 -7.94 -10.14 -2.50
N GLY A 47 -7.38 -11.21 -3.09
CA GLY A 47 -5.99 -11.22 -3.53
C GLY A 47 -5.76 -10.15 -4.58
N ALA A 48 -6.60 -10.16 -5.63
CA ALA A 48 -6.54 -9.22 -6.73
C ALA A 48 -6.54 -7.75 -6.28
N VAL A 49 -7.40 -7.36 -5.32
CA VAL A 49 -7.42 -5.96 -4.85
C VAL A 49 -6.22 -5.61 -3.97
N VAL A 50 -5.61 -6.57 -3.28
CA VAL A 50 -4.39 -6.35 -2.50
C VAL A 50 -3.18 -6.23 -3.43
N ASP A 51 -3.11 -7.05 -4.47
CA ASP A 51 -2.08 -6.99 -5.50
C ASP A 51 -2.17 -5.67 -6.28
N ALA A 52 -3.37 -5.29 -6.71
CA ALA A 52 -3.60 -3.98 -7.34
C ALA A 52 -3.20 -2.82 -6.43
N TYR A 53 -3.43 -2.92 -5.11
CA TYR A 53 -2.97 -1.92 -4.16
C TYR A 53 -1.45 -1.85 -4.05
N ALA A 54 -0.77 -3.00 -4.06
CA ALA A 54 0.68 -3.07 -4.03
C ALA A 54 1.30 -2.49 -5.32
N GLU A 55 0.75 -2.81 -6.48
CA GLU A 55 1.18 -2.24 -7.77
C GLU A 55 0.91 -0.74 -7.87
N TRP A 56 -0.26 -0.30 -7.40
CA TRP A 56 -0.56 1.11 -7.29
C TRP A 56 0.48 1.79 -6.41
N LEU A 57 0.69 1.31 -5.18
CA LEU A 57 1.61 1.90 -4.22
C LEU A 57 3.09 1.83 -4.65
N SER A 58 3.48 0.91 -5.54
CA SER A 58 4.84 0.83 -6.07
C SER A 58 5.14 1.92 -7.12
N GLY A 59 4.12 2.66 -7.56
CA GLY A 59 4.27 3.73 -8.56
C GLY A 59 4.08 3.25 -9.99
N CYS A 60 3.45 2.09 -10.20
CA CYS A 60 3.15 1.59 -11.55
C CYS A 60 2.35 2.62 -12.35
N GLU A 61 2.81 2.92 -13.58
CA GLU A 61 2.23 3.93 -14.47
C GLU A 61 0.89 3.51 -15.09
N THR A 62 0.52 2.23 -14.97
CA THR A 62 -0.79 1.74 -15.43
C THR A 62 -1.96 2.22 -14.57
N TYR A 63 -1.67 2.72 -13.36
CA TYR A 63 -2.67 3.21 -12.43
C TYR A 63 -2.62 4.74 -12.29
N GLU A 64 -3.79 5.35 -12.16
CA GLU A 64 -3.94 6.76 -11.82
C GLU A 64 -3.44 7.04 -10.39
N ASP A 65 -2.90 8.22 -10.14
CA ASP A 65 -2.47 8.60 -8.78
C ASP A 65 -3.63 8.75 -7.81
N VAL A 66 -4.82 9.13 -8.31
CA VAL A 66 -5.98 9.46 -7.47
C VAL A 66 -7.21 8.67 -7.90
N TYR A 67 -7.77 7.91 -6.95
CA TYR A 67 -9.05 7.22 -7.12
C TYR A 67 -10.12 7.83 -6.23
N MET A 68 -11.32 8.01 -6.79
CA MET A 68 -12.51 8.44 -6.05
C MET A 68 -13.42 7.24 -5.81
N LEU A 69 -13.67 6.91 -4.54
CA LEU A 69 -14.64 5.89 -4.17
C LEU A 69 -15.66 6.50 -3.21
N HIS A 70 -16.92 6.54 -3.66
CA HIS A 70 -18.00 7.27 -3.00
C HIS A 70 -17.63 8.75 -2.76
N ARG A 71 -17.50 9.17 -1.48
CA ARG A 71 -17.17 10.54 -1.07
C ARG A 71 -15.73 10.68 -0.56
N ARG A 72 -14.85 9.72 -0.87
CA ARG A 72 -13.45 9.71 -0.43
C ARG A 72 -12.51 9.64 -1.62
N SER A 73 -11.42 10.39 -1.52
CA SER A 73 -10.28 10.36 -2.42
C SER A 73 -9.16 9.53 -1.81
N PHE A 74 -8.57 8.64 -2.60
CA PHE A 74 -7.37 7.89 -2.27
C PHE A 74 -6.27 8.37 -3.21
N ASP A 75 -5.22 8.95 -2.63
CA ASP A 75 -4.14 9.64 -3.36
C ASP A 75 -2.82 8.95 -3.01
N ARG A 76 -2.19 8.35 -4.01
CA ARG A 76 -0.93 7.61 -3.87
C ARG A 76 0.19 8.48 -3.35
N LEU A 77 0.32 9.69 -3.89
CA LEU A 77 1.38 10.62 -3.51
C LEU A 77 1.20 11.05 -2.06
N TRP A 78 -0.04 11.23 -1.62
CA TRP A 78 -0.31 11.48 -0.21
C TRP A 78 0.08 10.30 0.67
N VAL A 79 -0.23 9.07 0.27
CA VAL A 79 0.18 7.87 1.02
C VAL A 79 1.69 7.83 1.15
N TRP A 80 2.45 8.04 0.07
CA TRP A 80 3.92 8.09 0.14
C TRP A 80 4.45 9.17 1.08
N ASP A 81 3.92 10.39 1.01
CA ASP A 81 4.32 11.50 1.88
C ASP A 81 4.10 11.18 3.38
N HIS A 82 3.18 10.25 3.71
CA HIS A 82 2.78 9.93 5.08
C HIS A 82 3.09 8.49 5.48
N LEU A 83 3.77 7.71 4.63
CA LEU A 83 4.28 6.38 5.00
C LEU A 83 5.19 6.45 6.25
N PRO A 84 6.08 7.45 6.42
CA PRO A 84 6.89 7.57 7.63
C PRO A 84 6.07 7.69 8.92
N ASP A 85 4.85 8.23 8.85
CA ASP A 85 3.98 8.38 10.03
C ASP A 85 3.45 7.03 10.55
N LEU A 86 3.56 5.96 9.77
CA LEU A 86 3.20 4.59 10.15
C LEU A 86 4.36 3.83 10.80
N ALA A 87 5.58 4.38 10.78
CA ALA A 87 6.76 3.72 11.32
C ALA A 87 6.57 3.35 12.81
N GLY A 88 6.73 2.06 13.11
CA GLY A 88 6.61 1.53 14.46
C GLY A 88 5.18 1.46 15.02
N LYS A 89 4.14 1.67 14.18
CA LYS A 89 2.74 1.62 14.61
C LYS A 89 2.04 0.39 14.05
N ASP A 90 1.26 -0.27 14.89
CA ASP A 90 0.41 -1.37 14.44
C ASP A 90 -0.72 -0.84 13.53
N LEU A 91 -1.07 -1.61 12.49
CA LEU A 91 -2.03 -1.18 11.48
C LEU A 91 -3.34 -1.97 11.59
N ALA A 92 -4.43 -1.26 11.88
CA ALA A 92 -5.74 -1.85 12.10
C ALA A 92 -6.64 -1.80 10.85
N CYS A 93 -7.09 -2.96 10.40
CA CYS A 93 -8.03 -3.13 9.28
C CYS A 93 -9.12 -4.15 9.64
N TRP A 94 -10.21 -4.21 8.88
CA TRP A 94 -11.27 -5.21 9.08
C TRP A 94 -10.91 -6.60 8.52
N CYS A 95 -9.94 -6.68 7.59
CA CYS A 95 -9.53 -7.94 6.98
C CYS A 95 -9.08 -8.96 8.05
N PRO A 96 -9.49 -10.24 7.94
CA PRO A 96 -9.04 -11.28 8.84
C PRO A 96 -7.51 -11.38 8.84
N LEU A 97 -6.94 -11.79 9.97
CA LEU A 97 -5.54 -12.19 10.04
C LEU A 97 -5.38 -13.55 9.34
N PRO A 98 -4.22 -13.84 8.73
CA PRO A 98 -3.96 -15.15 8.14
C PRO A 98 -3.96 -16.25 9.21
N ALA A 99 -4.27 -17.48 8.82
CA ALA A 99 -3.94 -18.63 9.66
C ALA A 99 -2.43 -18.86 9.67
N ASP A 100 -1.94 -19.67 10.62
CA ASP A 100 -0.52 -20.00 10.72
C ASP A 100 -0.02 -20.64 9.41
N GLY A 101 0.98 -20.00 8.78
CA GLY A 101 1.56 -20.44 7.51
C GLY A 101 0.82 -19.97 6.25
N GLU A 102 -0.29 -19.25 6.39
CA GLU A 102 -1.00 -18.64 5.25
C GLU A 102 -0.50 -17.22 4.92
N PRO A 103 -0.61 -16.78 3.67
CA PRO A 103 -0.26 -15.41 3.29
C PRO A 103 -1.23 -14.38 3.89
N ASP A 104 -0.70 -13.24 4.34
CA ASP A 104 -1.52 -12.14 4.85
C ASP A 104 -2.13 -11.29 3.72
N ILE A 105 -3.33 -11.67 3.27
CA ILE A 105 -4.04 -10.98 2.19
C ILE A 105 -4.78 -9.74 2.73
N CYS A 106 -4.02 -8.69 3.04
CA CYS A 106 -4.53 -7.38 3.42
C CYS A 106 -3.62 -6.25 2.94
N HIS A 107 -4.22 -5.14 2.52
CA HIS A 107 -3.47 -3.94 2.16
C HIS A 107 -2.66 -3.34 3.33
N GLY A 108 -3.07 -3.60 4.58
CA GLY A 108 -2.30 -3.25 5.76
C GLY A 108 -0.94 -3.98 5.82
N ALA A 109 -0.84 -5.20 5.29
CA ALA A 109 0.43 -5.93 5.22
C ALA A 109 1.35 -5.29 4.16
N VAL A 110 0.78 -4.84 3.04
CA VAL A 110 1.49 -4.07 2.02
C VAL A 110 2.05 -2.76 2.60
N LEU A 111 1.27 -2.04 3.40
CA LEU A 111 1.72 -0.82 4.08
C LEU A 111 2.86 -1.10 5.07
N LEU A 112 2.75 -2.15 5.89
CA LEU A 112 3.84 -2.56 6.80
C LEU A 112 5.13 -2.84 6.02
N ALA A 113 5.04 -3.64 4.95
CA ALA A 113 6.19 -3.95 4.10
C ALA A 113 6.79 -2.69 3.44
N ALA A 114 5.97 -1.75 2.97
CA ALA A 114 6.43 -0.49 2.39
C ALA A 114 7.18 0.39 3.40
N VAL A 115 6.69 0.45 4.64
CA VAL A 115 7.35 1.17 5.74
C VAL A 115 8.70 0.54 6.08
N GLU A 116 8.77 -0.79 6.15
CA GLU A 116 10.01 -1.52 6.41
C GLU A 116 11.03 -1.31 5.29
N GLN A 117 10.60 -1.34 4.03
CA GLN A 117 11.45 -1.09 2.87
C GLN A 117 12.00 0.34 2.87
N ALA A 118 11.15 1.35 3.14
CA ALA A 118 11.58 2.73 3.26
C ALA A 118 12.63 2.91 4.37
N ALA A 119 12.41 2.29 5.54
CA ALA A 119 13.36 2.32 6.64
C ALA A 119 14.68 1.60 6.31
N ALA A 120 14.65 0.53 5.51
CA ALA A 120 15.85 -0.19 5.07
C ALA A 120 16.70 0.67 4.13
N VAL A 121 16.06 1.36 3.17
CA VAL A 121 16.74 2.29 2.26
C VAL A 121 17.41 3.43 3.04
N GLU A 122 16.70 4.04 4.01
CA GLU A 122 17.28 5.09 4.84
C GLU A 122 18.49 4.63 5.66
N LYS A 123 18.47 3.37 6.15
CA LYS A 123 19.62 2.79 6.88
C LYS A 123 20.79 2.48 5.94
N GLY A 124 20.52 2.03 4.72
CA GLY A 124 21.51 1.78 3.68
C GLY A 124 22.22 3.05 3.19
N CYS A 125 21.48 4.13 2.98
CA CYS A 125 22.03 5.44 2.59
C CYS A 125 22.94 6.08 3.66
N ARG A 126 22.82 5.66 4.94
CA ARG A 126 23.72 6.12 6.02
C ARG A 126 25.07 5.39 6.03
N GLY A 127 25.26 4.38 5.18
CA GLY A 127 26.50 3.60 5.03
C GLY A 127 27.29 3.85 3.73
N GLY A 128 26.77 4.65 2.80
CA GLY A 128 27.43 4.98 1.54
C GLY A 128 26.80 6.21 0.91
N ALA A 129 27.63 7.15 0.44
CA ALA A 129 27.18 8.37 -0.23
C ALA A 129 26.24 8.03 -1.41
N GLY A 130 24.95 8.31 -1.23
CA GLY A 130 23.90 8.02 -2.19
C GLY A 130 22.54 8.08 -1.51
N ALA A 131 22.13 9.27 -1.06
CA ALA A 131 20.87 9.51 -0.40
C ALA A 131 19.69 9.20 -1.33
N TRP A 132 18.80 8.30 -0.92
CA TRP A 132 17.43 8.32 -1.40
C TRP A 132 16.79 9.61 -0.90
N VAL A 133 16.69 10.59 -1.80
CA VAL A 133 15.92 11.81 -1.60
C VAL A 133 14.60 11.56 -2.32
N PRO A 134 13.44 11.52 -1.63
CA PRO A 134 12.18 11.70 -2.32
C PRO A 134 12.20 13.12 -2.88
N GLU A 135 12.49 13.24 -4.16
CA GLU A 135 12.60 14.50 -4.86
C GLU A 135 11.25 15.23 -4.77
N ARG A 136 11.15 16.15 -3.82
CA ARG A 136 10.05 17.10 -3.77
C ARG A 136 10.04 17.84 -5.10
N ARG A 137 9.03 17.55 -5.92
CA ARG A 137 8.45 18.44 -6.94
C ARG A 137 9.49 19.24 -7.74
N ARG A 138 9.95 18.71 -8.87
CA ARG A 138 10.14 19.43 -10.15
C ARG A 138 10.83 18.52 -11.17
N HIS A 139 10.16 18.28 -12.29
CA HIS A 139 10.72 17.75 -13.55
C HIS A 139 11.21 16.30 -13.57
N TRP A 140 10.28 15.34 -13.67
CA TRP A 140 10.55 14.12 -14.44
C TRP A 140 10.11 14.33 -15.88
N ARG A 141 11.04 14.83 -16.71
CA ARG A 141 10.92 14.81 -18.16
C ARG A 141 11.94 13.80 -18.67
N SER A 142 11.45 12.80 -19.40
CA SER A 142 12.20 11.91 -20.31
C SER A 142 12.93 10.70 -19.69
N MET A 143 12.21 9.59 -19.59
CA MET A 143 12.74 8.29 -20.01
C MET A 143 11.89 7.78 -21.18
N LYS A 144 12.15 8.33 -22.38
CA LYS A 144 11.55 7.86 -23.63
C LYS A 144 12.37 6.79 -24.35
N ASP A 145 13.49 6.34 -23.80
CA ASP A 145 14.42 5.46 -24.52
C ASP A 145 14.82 4.23 -23.69
N VAL A 146 13.87 3.31 -23.49
CA VAL A 146 14.20 1.90 -23.33
C VAL A 146 13.53 1.16 -24.49
N PRO A 147 14.29 0.64 -25.46
CA PRO A 147 13.68 -0.06 -26.59
C PRO A 147 13.07 -1.37 -26.09
N VAL A 148 11.74 -1.47 -26.20
CA VAL A 148 11.03 -2.75 -26.15
C VAL A 148 11.26 -3.42 -27.51
N THR A 149 12.36 -4.15 -27.67
CA THR A 149 12.48 -5.08 -28.80
C THR A 149 11.68 -6.32 -28.51
N GLY A 150 10.45 -6.33 -29.00
CA GLY A 150 9.72 -7.55 -29.35
C GLY A 150 10.03 -7.96 -30.80
N ALA A 151 10.18 -9.26 -31.01
CA ALA A 151 9.93 -9.99 -32.26
C ALA A 151 9.72 -11.44 -31.82
N LEU A 152 8.50 -11.98 -31.77
CA LEU A 152 7.76 -12.54 -32.91
C LEU A 152 8.68 -13.25 -33.91
N LEU A 153 8.86 -14.55 -33.67
CA LEU A 153 8.79 -15.62 -34.67
C LEU A 153 7.99 -16.78 -34.06
#